data_AF-A0A1G6NVP9-F1
#
_entry.id   AF-A0A1G6NVP9-F1
#
_cell.length_a   1.000
_cell.length_b   1.000
_cell.length_c   1.000
_cell.angle_alpha   90.00
_cell.angle_beta   90.00
_cell.angle_gamma   90.00
#
_symmetry.space_group_name_H-M   'P 1'
#
loop_
_entity.id
_entity.type
_entity.pdbx_description
1 polymer ?
#
loop_
_entity_poly.entity_id
_entity_poly.type
_entity_poly.pdbx_seq_one_letter_code
_entity_poly.pdbx_strand_id
1 'polypeptide(L)'
;MKRNQMIRLMEYPLTDAGNAARLHELFGKKWVYMPKFRKWMQWDGHCLQTVKAETLCLAAAEAFENLAAAICHLPATTDPQEQKQRLSALNWLLRSRVPFHTRTAIKELKKLHMAE
;
A
#
# COMPACT_ATOMS: atom_id res chain seq x y z
N MET A 1 -5.94 0.86 12.35
CA MET A 1 -6.17 -0.27 11.41
C MET A 1 -6.65 -1.47 12.20
N LYS A 2 -7.71 -2.17 11.77
CA LYS A 2 -8.27 -3.34 12.51
C LYS A 2 -7.46 -4.61 12.22
N ARG A 3 -7.45 -5.60 13.12
CA ARG A 3 -6.72 -6.88 12.95
C ARG A 3 -7.04 -7.59 11.64
N ASN A 4 -8.32 -7.75 11.30
CA ASN A 4 -8.74 -8.44 10.07
C ASN A 4 -8.23 -7.73 8.81
N GLN A 5 -8.15 -6.39 8.85
CA GLN A 5 -7.59 -5.62 7.74
C GLN A 5 -6.08 -5.87 7.61
N MET A 6 -5.34 -5.96 8.72
CA MET A 6 -3.91 -6.31 8.68
C MET A 6 -3.68 -7.71 8.11
N ILE A 7 -4.47 -8.69 8.54
CA ILE A 7 -4.38 -10.06 8.02
C ILE A 7 -4.61 -10.08 6.51
N ARG A 8 -5.67 -9.43 6.03
CA ARG A 8 -5.94 -9.29 4.60
C ARG A 8 -4.78 -8.62 3.85
N LEU A 9 -4.21 -7.57 4.42
CA LEU A 9 -3.07 -6.87 3.82
C LEU A 9 -1.82 -7.75 3.72
N MET A 10 -1.63 -8.71 4.64
CA MET A 10 -0.55 -9.69 4.58
C MET A 10 -0.77 -10.76 3.50
N GLU A 11 -2.03 -11.10 3.20
CA GLU A 11 -2.40 -12.13 2.22
C GLU A 11 -2.15 -11.72 0.77
N TYR A 12 -2.00 -10.42 0.48
CA TYR A 12 -1.67 -9.96 -0.86
C TYR A 12 -0.36 -10.57 -1.38
N PRO A 13 -0.22 -10.79 -2.70
CA PRO A 13 1.04 -11.27 -3.28
C PRO A 13 2.25 -10.43 -2.87
N LEU A 14 3.40 -11.08 -2.65
CA LEU A 14 4.66 -10.42 -2.33
C LEU A 14 5.35 -9.93 -3.62
N THR A 15 4.65 -9.05 -4.34
CA THR A 15 5.07 -8.47 -5.61
C THR A 15 4.75 -6.97 -5.62
N ASP A 16 5.28 -6.22 -6.60
CA ASP A 16 4.93 -4.80 -6.75
C ASP A 16 3.43 -4.59 -7.06
N ALA A 17 2.81 -5.52 -7.79
CA ALA A 17 1.36 -5.51 -8.02
C ALA A 17 0.56 -5.79 -6.74
N GLY A 18 1.03 -6.71 -5.88
CA GLY A 18 0.41 -6.92 -4.57
C GLY A 18 0.57 -5.69 -3.65
N ASN A 19 1.69 -4.99 -3.74
CA ASN A 19 1.87 -3.71 -3.04
C ASN A 19 0.97 -2.60 -3.59
N ALA A 20 0.73 -2.57 -4.89
CA ALA A 20 -0.26 -1.67 -5.46
C ALA A 20 -1.65 -1.95 -4.88
N ALA A 21 -2.04 -3.22 -4.74
CA ALA A 21 -3.30 -3.58 -4.11
C ALA A 21 -3.34 -3.18 -2.61
N ARG A 22 -2.23 -3.35 -1.87
CA ARG A 22 -2.11 -2.85 -0.49
C ARG A 22 -2.27 -1.33 -0.43
N LEU A 23 -1.61 -0.59 -1.32
CA LEU A 23 -1.75 0.88 -1.39
C LEU A 23 -3.19 1.27 -1.74
N HIS A 24 -3.81 0.58 -2.68
CA HIS A 24 -5.22 0.80 -3.01
C HIS A 24 -6.12 0.58 -1.79
N GLU A 25 -5.91 -0.45 -0.99
CA GLU A 25 -6.71 -0.67 0.22
C GLU A 25 -6.39 0.34 1.36
N LEU A 26 -5.13 0.74 1.51
CA LEU A 26 -4.69 1.69 2.55
C LEU A 26 -5.13 3.14 2.27
N PHE A 27 -5.00 3.57 1.02
CA PHE A 27 -5.39 4.91 0.59
C PHE A 27 -6.85 4.97 0.14
N GLY A 28 -7.38 3.87 -0.40
CA GLY A 28 -8.74 3.76 -0.89
C GLY A 28 -9.10 4.94 -1.81
N LYS A 29 -10.28 5.50 -1.55
CA LYS A 29 -10.78 6.69 -2.23
C LYS A 29 -9.93 7.93 -2.00
N LYS A 30 -9.05 8.00 -0.98
CA LYS A 30 -8.31 9.25 -0.65
C LYS A 30 -7.41 9.72 -1.78
N TRP A 31 -6.89 8.82 -2.60
CA TRP A 31 -6.14 9.18 -3.79
C TRP A 31 -6.87 8.65 -5.01
N VAL A 32 -7.29 9.57 -5.87
CA VAL A 32 -7.96 9.23 -7.12
C VAL A 32 -7.01 9.54 -8.26
N TYR A 33 -6.78 8.56 -9.12
CA TYR A 33 -6.09 8.80 -10.38
C TYR A 33 -7.11 9.20 -11.44
N MET A 34 -6.92 10.36 -12.08
CA MET A 34 -7.79 10.82 -13.17
C MET A 34 -7.10 10.57 -14.52
N PRO A 35 -7.50 9.55 -15.30
CA PRO A 35 -6.81 9.19 -16.53
C PRO A 35 -6.87 10.30 -17.59
N LYS A 36 -8.03 10.99 -17.68
CA LYS A 36 -8.24 12.12 -18.60
C LYS A 36 -7.20 13.24 -18.41
N PHE A 37 -6.82 13.51 -17.17
CA PHE A 37 -5.87 14.58 -16.84
C PHE A 37 -4.44 14.04 -16.57
N ARG A 38 -4.27 12.72 -16.59
CA ARG A 38 -3.02 12.01 -16.25
C ARG A 38 -2.42 12.46 -14.92
N LYS A 39 -3.28 12.78 -13.95
CA LYS A 39 -2.91 13.37 -12.65
C LYS A 39 -3.58 12.65 -11.50
N TRP A 40 -2.89 12.64 -10.37
CA TRP A 40 -3.41 12.18 -9.09
C TRP A 40 -4.06 13.33 -8.34
N MET A 41 -5.17 13.04 -7.66
CA MET A 41 -5.88 13.99 -6.85
C MET A 41 -6.17 13.40 -5.46
N GLN A 42 -6.09 14.22 -4.41
CA GLN A 42 -6.58 13.85 -3.09
C GLN A 42 -8.11 13.99 -3.08
N TRP A 43 -8.81 13.05 -2.46
CA TRP A 43 -10.27 13.08 -2.25
C TRP A 43 -10.54 12.98 -0.75
N ASP A 44 -10.87 14.12 -0.14
CA ASP A 44 -11.20 14.25 1.28
C ASP A 44 -12.71 14.42 1.51
N GLY A 45 -13.52 13.87 0.59
CA GLY A 45 -14.98 13.96 0.63
C GLY A 45 -15.56 15.12 -0.19
N HIS A 46 -14.79 16.18 -0.46
CA HIS A 46 -15.27 17.34 -1.23
C HIS A 46 -14.21 18.07 -2.06
N CYS A 47 -12.91 17.91 -1.75
CA CYS A 47 -11.84 18.57 -2.47
C CYS A 47 -11.08 17.58 -3.35
N LEU A 48 -10.80 17.99 -4.59
CA LEU A 48 -9.94 17.30 -5.53
C LEU A 48 -8.74 18.20 -5.83
N GLN A 49 -7.63 18.03 -5.09
CA GLN A 49 -6.39 18.79 -5.31
C GLN A 49 -5.30 17.91 -5.91
N THR A 50 -4.47 18.47 -6.80
CA THR A 50 -3.39 17.71 -7.46
C THR A 50 -2.26 17.35 -6.50
N VAL A 51 -1.85 16.09 -6.51
CA VAL A 51 -0.74 15.58 -5.70
C VAL A 51 0.53 15.43 -6.55
N LYS A 52 1.66 15.92 -6.03
CA LYS A 52 2.97 15.73 -6.67
C LYS A 52 3.42 14.27 -6.58
N ALA A 53 4.13 13.80 -7.60
CA ALA A 53 4.61 12.41 -7.66
C ALA A 53 5.53 12.03 -6.49
N GLU A 54 6.38 12.95 -6.04
CA GLU A 54 7.25 12.76 -4.88
C GLU A 54 6.45 12.55 -3.59
N THR A 55 5.43 13.37 -3.36
CA THR A 55 4.52 13.24 -2.21
C THR A 55 3.83 11.87 -2.19
N LEU A 56 3.41 11.36 -3.36
CA LEU A 56 2.84 10.01 -3.46
C LEU A 56 3.85 8.93 -3.09
N CYS A 57 5.09 9.07 -3.55
CA CYS A 57 6.16 8.12 -3.22
C CYS A 57 6.46 8.12 -1.72
N LEU A 58 6.55 9.30 -1.10
CA LEU A 58 6.79 9.43 0.33
C LEU A 58 5.66 8.79 1.15
N ALA A 59 4.42 9.15 0.84
CA ALA A 59 3.27 8.59 1.56
C ALA A 59 3.11 7.09 1.32
N ALA A 60 3.40 6.57 0.11
CA ALA A 60 3.41 5.12 -0.13
C ALA A 60 4.48 4.39 0.69
N ALA A 61 5.69 4.95 0.77
CA ALA A 61 6.76 4.39 1.59
C ALA A 61 6.40 4.42 3.09
N GLU A 62 5.83 5.53 3.57
CA GLU A 62 5.34 5.67 4.94
C GLU A 62 4.21 4.66 5.25
N ALA A 63 3.30 4.44 4.30
CA ALA A 63 2.25 3.44 4.46
C ALA A 63 2.78 2.02 4.60
N PHE A 64 3.82 1.65 3.84
CA PHE A 64 4.49 0.35 3.99
C PHE A 64 5.18 0.23 5.35
N GLU A 65 5.83 1.29 5.83
CA GLU A 65 6.47 1.32 7.14
C GLU A 65 5.46 1.21 8.28
N ASN A 66 4.36 1.95 8.21
CA ASN A 66 3.27 1.88 9.18
C ASN A 66 2.61 0.49 9.20
N LEU A 67 2.43 -0.14 8.04
CA LEU A 67 1.91 -1.51 7.96
C LEU A 67 2.90 -2.51 8.56
N ALA A 68 4.19 -2.38 8.26
CA ALA A 68 5.22 -3.24 8.84
C ALA A 68 5.26 -3.10 10.37
N ALA A 69 5.25 -1.87 10.89
CA ALA A 69 5.17 -1.62 12.32
C ALA A 69 3.90 -2.25 12.93
N ALA A 70 2.75 -2.10 12.28
CA ALA A 70 1.50 -2.68 12.77
C ALA A 70 1.54 -4.22 12.82
N ILE A 71 2.16 -4.88 11.83
CA ILE A 71 2.37 -6.33 11.82
C ILE A 71 3.31 -6.75 12.97
N CYS A 72 4.37 -6.00 13.23
CA CYS A 72 5.28 -6.27 14.36
C CYS A 72 4.57 -6.20 15.73
N HIS A 73 3.58 -5.33 15.87
CA HIS A 73 2.80 -5.17 17.11
C HIS A 73 1.64 -6.17 17.24
N LEU A 74 1.41 -7.06 16.26
CA LEU A 74 0.41 -8.10 16.42
C LEU A 74 0.79 -9.04 17.57
N PRO A 75 -0.19 -9.51 18.39
CA PRO A 75 0.07 -10.50 19.43
C PRO A 75 0.84 -11.69 18.89
N ALA A 76 1.75 -12.24 19.70
CA ALA A 76 2.46 -13.46 19.38
C ALA A 76 1.45 -14.57 19.01
N THR A 77 1.80 -15.33 17.98
CA THR A 77 0.99 -16.46 17.49
C THR A 77 1.83 -17.72 17.57
N THR A 78 1.21 -18.84 17.96
CA THR A 78 1.85 -20.16 17.96
C THR A 78 1.71 -20.85 16.61
N ASP A 79 0.92 -20.31 15.68
CA ASP A 79 0.75 -20.86 14.33
C ASP A 79 2.00 -20.60 13.48
N PRO A 80 2.75 -21.65 13.08
CA PRO A 80 3.96 -21.50 12.26
C PRO A 80 3.67 -20.89 10.88
N GLN A 81 2.49 -21.13 10.32
CA GLN A 81 2.12 -20.59 9.02
C GLN A 81 1.91 -19.07 9.11
N GLU A 82 1.19 -18.61 10.13
CA GLU A 82 1.02 -17.18 10.40
C GLU A 82 2.37 -16.50 10.67
N GLN A 83 3.27 -17.13 11.44
CA GLN A 83 4.62 -16.60 11.67
C GLN A 83 5.40 -16.42 10.36
N LYS A 84 5.39 -17.43 9.47
CA LYS A 84 6.05 -17.38 8.17
C LYS A 84 5.47 -16.28 7.27
N GLN A 85 4.14 -16.14 7.26
CA GLN A 85 3.45 -15.08 6.52
C GLN A 85 3.84 -13.69 7.02
N ARG A 86 3.81 -13.48 8.34
CA ARG A 86 4.23 -12.20 8.96
C ARG A 86 5.66 -11.85 8.56
N LEU A 87 6.61 -12.78 8.72
CA LEU A 87 8.01 -12.53 8.37
C LEU A 87 8.19 -12.19 6.89
N SER A 88 7.50 -12.92 6.01
CA SER A 88 7.60 -12.71 4.56
C SER A 88 6.99 -11.38 4.14
N ALA A 89 5.85 -11.01 4.72
CA ALA A 89 5.22 -9.71 4.53
C ALA A 89 6.12 -8.56 5.02
N LEU A 90 6.70 -8.68 6.21
CA LEU A 90 7.63 -7.69 6.77
C LEU A 90 8.84 -7.47 5.86
N ASN A 91 9.51 -8.54 5.44
CA ASN A 91 10.65 -8.45 4.53
C ASN A 91 10.28 -7.75 3.22
N TRP A 92 9.10 -8.05 2.69
CA TRP A 92 8.65 -7.43 1.45
C TRP A 92 8.29 -5.95 1.63
N LEU A 93 7.57 -5.59 2.70
CA LEU A 93 7.21 -4.21 3.00
C LEU A 93 8.45 -3.33 3.21
N LEU A 94 9.46 -3.84 3.91
CA LEU A 94 10.72 -3.13 4.12
C LEU A 94 11.47 -2.90 2.79
N ARG A 95 11.54 -3.91 1.91
CA ARG A 95 12.11 -3.76 0.56
C ARG A 95 11.33 -2.76 -0.29
N SER A 96 10.03 -2.70 -0.10
CA SER A 96 9.11 -1.86 -0.87
C SER A 96 9.25 -0.36 -0.56
N ARG A 97 10.00 0.00 0.48
CA ARG A 97 10.38 1.40 0.80
C ARG A 97 11.44 1.94 -0.16
N VAL A 98 12.18 1.08 -0.85
CA VAL A 98 13.21 1.49 -1.81
C VAL A 98 12.54 2.23 -2.97
N PRO A 99 13.06 3.41 -3.40
CA PRO A 99 12.39 4.26 -4.38
C PRO A 99 11.97 3.56 -5.67
N PHE A 100 12.74 2.57 -6.13
CA PHE A 100 12.40 1.74 -7.28
C PHE A 100 11.07 0.99 -7.08
N HIS A 101 10.96 0.19 -6.01
CA HIS A 101 9.76 -0.60 -5.71
C HIS A 101 8.56 0.30 -5.40
N THR A 102 8.76 1.39 -4.66
CA THR A 102 7.70 2.36 -4.39
C THR A 102 7.12 2.95 -5.68
N ARG A 103 8.00 3.35 -6.62
CA ARG A 103 7.57 3.89 -7.92
C ARG A 103 6.84 2.84 -8.75
N THR A 104 7.32 1.59 -8.75
CA THR A 104 6.66 0.49 -9.48
C THR A 104 5.29 0.20 -8.89
N ALA A 105 5.16 0.11 -7.56
CA ALA A 105 3.88 -0.08 -6.89
C ALA A 105 2.88 1.06 -7.20
N ILE A 106 3.33 2.33 -7.21
CA ILE A 106 2.49 3.46 -7.62
C ILE A 106 2.08 3.38 -9.10
N LYS A 107 2.98 2.92 -9.98
CA LYS A 107 2.68 2.72 -11.39
C LYS A 107 1.62 1.63 -11.59
N GLU A 108 1.74 0.50 -10.89
CA GLU A 108 0.73 -0.56 -10.90
C GLU A 108 -0.59 -0.09 -10.29
N LEU A 109 -0.55 0.72 -9.22
CA LEU A 109 -1.74 1.31 -8.60
C LEU A 109 -2.52 2.20 -9.58
N LYS A 110 -1.81 2.99 -10.42
CA LYS A 110 -2.47 3.76 -11.48
C LYS A 110 -3.26 2.86 -12.42
N LYS A 111 -2.77 1.66 -12.73
CA LYS A 111 -3.47 0.72 -13.61
C LYS A 111 -4.72 0.17 -12.95
N LEU A 112 -4.67 -0.13 -11.66
CA LEU A 112 -5.85 -0.59 -10.90
C LEU A 112 -6.99 0.42 -11.00
N HIS A 113 -6.73 1.70 -10.75
CA HIS A 113 -7.76 2.76 -10.88
C HIS A 113 -8.22 3.04 -12.32
N MET A 114 -7.51 2.54 -13.34
CA MET A 114 -7.95 2.65 -14.73
C MET A 114 -8.86 1.49 -15.17
N ALA A 115 -8.89 0.40 -14.40
CA ALA A 115 -9.69 -0.78 -14.68
C ALA A 115 -11.04 -0.79 -13.93
N GLU A 116 -11.21 0.07 -12.94
CA GLU A 116 -12.46 0.32 -12.19
C GLU A 116 -13.34 1.35 -12.90
#